data_AF-A0A1V4R6X8-F1
#
_entry.id   AF-A0A1V4R6X8-F1
#
_cell.length_a   1.000
_cell.length_b   1.000
_cell.length_c   1.000
_cell.angle_alpha   90.00
_cell.angle_beta   90.00
_cell.angle_gamma   90.00
#
_symmetry.space_group_name_H-M   'P 1'
#
loop_
_entity.id
_entity.type
_entity.pdbx_description
1 polymer ?
#
loop_
_entity_poly.entity_id
_entity_poly.type
_entity_poly.pdbx_seq_one_letter_code
_entity_poly.pdbx_strand_id
1 'polypeptide(L)'
;MIQNIFILKKKIMKKYMWLSKINFSKAYYILSMIFAFVLPLSRAGISFMMFFLLILWIFEMDFKRKYNQIINSKLNLTIIFFFLFSVVSMLWTTNQELGWLNILKTFYLFIIIILSTSIEKKYLPNIITATSILLLNRLFSKIYSIKEKLFLFFFFLTVTGNLFLSTGRTGQVGLIAGIIVMVIIHFRFSIKSIFITILLIGTIYTTAYNISNSFKARVADAISDIQKMQKLDFSSSWGIRAAFWILSYDAVLNNPMGYGVGDYKIAIKEQLDTNKYPYIRGHAREFMQNAHPH
;
A
#
# COMPACT_ATOMS: atom_id res chain seq x y z
N MET A 1 42.56 21.37 -14.84
CA MET A 1 41.49 20.37 -14.55
C MET A 1 40.21 21.02 -13.99
N ILE A 2 40.31 21.91 -12.99
CA ILE A 2 39.15 22.56 -12.32
C ILE A 2 38.37 23.51 -13.26
N GLN A 3 39.05 24.28 -14.11
CA GLN A 3 38.40 25.17 -15.10
C GLN A 3 37.57 24.39 -16.13
N ASN A 4 38.03 23.21 -16.57
CA ASN A 4 37.28 22.37 -17.52
C ASN A 4 36.00 21.81 -16.90
N ILE A 5 36.00 21.48 -15.60
CA ILE A 5 34.80 21.04 -14.87
C ILE A 5 33.79 22.18 -14.76
N PHE A 6 34.24 23.41 -14.53
CA PHE A 6 33.37 24.59 -14.44
C PHE A 6 32.72 24.93 -15.78
N ILE A 7 33.50 24.84 -16.87
CA ILE A 7 33.02 25.02 -18.25
C ILE A 7 32.03 23.90 -18.63
N LEU A 8 32.32 22.65 -18.26
CA LEU A 8 31.42 21.52 -18.50
C LEU A 8 30.10 21.69 -17.73
N LYS A 9 30.15 22.06 -16.45
CA LYS A 9 28.97 22.37 -15.62
C LYS A 9 28.14 23.50 -16.23
N LYS A 10 28.77 24.55 -16.74
CA LYS A 10 28.09 25.70 -17.39
C LYS A 10 27.46 25.29 -18.73
N LYS A 11 28.12 24.45 -19.52
CA LYS A 11 27.62 23.91 -20.79
C LYS A 11 26.46 22.94 -20.60
N ILE A 12 26.54 22.09 -19.56
CA ILE A 12 25.45 21.23 -19.08
C ILE A 12 24.27 22.08 -18.63
N MET A 13 24.45 23.03 -17.71
CA MET A 13 23.36 23.91 -17.22
C MET A 13 22.68 24.70 -18.35
N LYS A 14 23.43 25.16 -19.36
CA LYS A 14 22.86 25.87 -20.52
C LYS A 14 22.06 24.93 -21.45
N LYS A 15 22.47 23.66 -21.57
CA LYS A 15 21.77 22.62 -22.35
C LYS A 15 20.44 22.18 -21.70
N TYR A 16 20.33 22.30 -20.38
CA TYR A 16 19.14 21.94 -19.60
C TYR A 16 18.24 23.15 -19.24
N MET A 17 18.44 24.31 -19.87
CA MET A 17 17.67 25.53 -19.66
C MET A 17 16.16 25.40 -19.98
N TRP A 18 15.73 24.30 -20.62
CA TRP A 18 14.31 23.98 -20.82
C TRP A 18 13.68 23.34 -19.57
N LEU A 19 14.46 22.66 -18.72
CA LEU A 19 13.99 22.08 -17.45
C LEU A 19 13.65 23.18 -16.42
N SER A 20 14.27 24.36 -16.49
CA SER A 20 13.93 25.49 -15.60
C SER A 20 12.57 26.12 -15.89
N LYS A 21 11.92 25.78 -17.01
CA LYS A 21 10.54 26.20 -17.32
C LYS A 21 9.48 25.24 -16.78
N ILE A 22 9.87 24.03 -16.38
CA ILE A 22 8.93 23.03 -15.87
C ILE A 22 8.64 23.31 -14.40
N ASN A 23 7.36 23.52 -14.08
CA ASN A 23 6.91 23.58 -12.70
C ASN A 23 6.83 22.14 -12.14
N PHE A 24 7.94 21.67 -11.57
CA PHE A 24 8.06 20.33 -10.99
C PHE A 24 6.99 20.06 -9.92
N SER A 25 6.65 21.05 -9.09
CA SER A 25 5.60 20.92 -8.07
C SER A 25 4.25 20.55 -8.70
N LYS A 26 3.85 21.23 -9.78
CA LYS A 26 2.62 20.91 -10.53
C LYS A 26 2.70 19.54 -11.21
N ALA A 27 3.86 19.16 -11.75
CA ALA A 27 4.06 17.86 -12.39
C ALA A 27 3.93 16.71 -11.38
N TYR A 28 4.57 16.81 -10.21
CA TYR A 28 4.43 15.83 -9.13
C TYR A 28 2.99 15.72 -8.64
N TYR A 29 2.30 16.85 -8.49
CA TYR A 29 0.90 16.85 -8.09
C TYR A 29 0.02 16.03 -9.05
N ILE A 30 0.11 16.30 -10.36
CA ILE A 30 -0.67 15.59 -11.38
C ILE A 30 -0.31 14.11 -11.40
N LEU A 31 0.99 13.79 -11.43
CA LEU A 31 1.45 12.41 -11.52
C LEU A 31 1.08 11.59 -10.28
N SER A 32 1.15 12.20 -9.08
CA SER A 32 0.72 11.56 -7.83
C SER A 32 -0.79 11.37 -7.77
N MET A 33 -1.57 12.28 -8.36
CA MET A 33 -3.03 12.13 -8.47
C MET A 33 -3.41 10.97 -9.40
N ILE A 34 -2.73 10.86 -10.55
CA ILE A 34 -2.89 9.72 -11.47
C ILE A 34 -2.44 8.43 -10.78
N PHE A 35 -1.32 8.45 -10.06
CA PHE A 35 -0.83 7.30 -9.29
C PHE A 35 -1.86 6.82 -8.27
N ALA A 36 -2.43 7.73 -7.46
CA ALA A 36 -3.46 7.41 -6.49
C ALA A 36 -4.73 6.84 -7.12
N PHE A 37 -5.04 7.22 -8.36
CA PHE A 37 -6.14 6.65 -9.15
C PHE A 37 -5.81 5.26 -9.71
N VAL A 38 -4.59 5.06 -10.18
CA VAL A 38 -4.12 3.79 -10.76
C VAL A 38 -3.89 2.71 -9.70
N LEU A 39 -3.60 3.12 -8.46
CA LEU A 39 -3.30 2.22 -7.34
C LEU A 39 -4.37 1.13 -7.11
N PRO A 40 -5.68 1.43 -7.07
CA PRO A 40 -6.72 0.39 -7.01
C PRO A 40 -7.00 -0.31 -8.35
N LEU A 41 -6.55 0.24 -9.49
CA LEU A 41 -6.95 -0.21 -10.83
C LEU A 41 -5.99 -1.23 -11.45
N SER A 42 -4.67 -1.04 -11.31
CA SER A 42 -3.71 -1.87 -12.05
C SER A 42 -2.35 -1.95 -11.39
N ARG A 43 -1.89 -3.18 -11.12
CA ARG A 43 -0.51 -3.45 -10.64
C ARG A 43 0.55 -3.00 -11.64
N ALA A 44 0.33 -3.25 -12.93
CA ALA A 44 1.26 -2.80 -13.99
C ALA A 44 1.27 -1.27 -14.11
N GLY A 45 0.10 -0.63 -13.94
CA GLY A 45 -0.02 0.82 -13.93
C GLY A 45 0.75 1.47 -12.78
N ILE A 46 0.72 0.86 -11.58
CA ILE A 46 1.53 1.30 -10.43
C ILE A 46 3.02 1.31 -10.81
N SER A 47 3.53 0.21 -11.37
CA SER A 47 4.94 0.11 -11.81
C SER A 47 5.30 1.19 -12.85
N PHE A 48 4.42 1.44 -13.82
CA PHE A 48 4.63 2.47 -14.83
C PHE A 48 4.68 3.87 -14.18
N MET A 49 3.74 4.19 -13.30
CA MET A 49 3.71 5.48 -12.59
C MET A 49 4.92 5.68 -11.67
N MET A 50 5.37 4.63 -10.97
CA MET A 50 6.58 4.67 -10.15
C MET A 50 7.82 5.01 -10.99
N PHE A 51 7.93 4.45 -12.19
CA PHE A 51 9.01 4.76 -13.12
C PHE A 51 9.02 6.24 -13.51
N PHE A 52 7.87 6.85 -13.85
CA PHE A 52 7.82 8.28 -14.16
C PHE A 52 8.10 9.17 -12.95
N LEU A 53 7.61 8.79 -11.76
CA LEU A 53 7.87 9.54 -10.54
C LEU A 53 9.36 9.56 -10.22
N LEU A 54 10.05 8.42 -10.38
CA LEU A 54 11.49 8.32 -10.23
C LEU A 54 12.24 9.18 -11.25
N ILE A 55 11.84 9.12 -12.52
CA ILE A 55 12.44 9.94 -13.58
C ILE A 55 12.31 11.44 -13.26
N LEU A 56 11.12 11.87 -12.85
CA LEU A 56 10.87 13.26 -12.48
C LEU A 56 11.70 13.66 -11.25
N TRP A 57 11.84 12.74 -10.28
CA TRP A 57 12.71 12.90 -9.11
C TRP A 57 14.17 13.11 -9.48
N ILE A 58 14.68 12.40 -10.48
CA ILE A 58 16.05 12.59 -10.96
C ILE A 58 16.18 13.93 -11.70
N PHE A 59 15.23 14.27 -12.59
CA PHE A 59 15.29 15.48 -13.41
C PHE A 59 15.13 16.80 -12.65
N GLU A 60 14.46 16.78 -11.49
CA GLU A 60 14.35 17.96 -10.64
C GLU A 60 15.73 18.47 -10.16
N MET A 61 16.74 17.59 -10.08
CA MET A 61 18.15 17.90 -9.79
C MET A 61 18.45 18.68 -8.48
N ASP A 62 17.45 18.98 -7.65
CA ASP A 62 17.61 19.58 -6.31
C ASP A 62 17.93 18.52 -5.23
N PHE A 63 19.08 17.87 -5.38
CA PHE A 63 19.50 16.79 -4.47
C PHE A 63 19.81 17.29 -3.06
N LYS A 64 20.23 18.55 -2.89
CA LYS A 64 20.57 19.11 -1.57
C LYS A 64 19.34 19.24 -0.68
N ARG A 65 18.22 19.78 -1.22
CA ARG A 65 16.94 19.83 -0.49
C ARG A 65 16.44 18.44 -0.14
N LYS A 66 16.49 17.52 -1.11
CA LYS A 66 16.01 16.12 -0.94
C LYS A 66 16.79 15.37 0.12
N TYR A 67 18.11 15.48 0.10
CA TYR A 67 18.99 14.88 1.11
C TYR A 67 18.65 15.37 2.52
N ASN A 68 18.50 16.70 2.70
CA ASN A 68 18.11 17.27 3.98
C ASN A 68 16.72 16.79 4.43
N GLN A 69 15.76 16.65 3.51
CA GLN A 69 14.43 16.12 3.85
C GLN A 69 14.45 14.63 4.23
N ILE A 70 15.32 13.83 3.60
CA ILE A 70 15.47 12.40 3.90
C ILE A 70 16.02 12.22 5.31
N ILE A 71 17.12 12.91 5.66
CA ILE A 71 17.77 12.74 6.96
C ILE A 71 16.94 13.32 8.10
N ASN A 72 16.18 14.39 7.87
CA ASN A 72 15.34 14.98 8.90
C ASN A 72 13.98 14.25 9.08
N SER A 73 13.69 13.23 8.28
CA SER A 73 12.43 12.49 8.33
C SER A 73 12.61 11.12 8.98
N LYS A 74 12.00 10.93 10.16
CA LYS A 74 11.99 9.63 10.86
C LYS A 74 11.50 8.50 9.95
N LEU A 75 10.44 8.74 9.17
CA LEU A 75 9.87 7.76 8.23
C LEU A 75 10.91 7.30 7.19
N ASN A 76 11.61 8.25 6.56
CA ASN A 76 12.59 7.93 5.52
C ASN A 76 13.79 7.19 6.10
N LEU A 77 14.26 7.60 7.28
CA LEU A 77 15.31 6.90 8.00
C LEU A 77 14.90 5.47 8.38
N THR A 78 13.66 5.23 8.82
CA THR A 78 13.16 3.88 9.10
C THR A 78 13.18 2.99 7.87
N ILE A 79 12.77 3.51 6.70
CA ILE A 79 12.78 2.74 5.45
C ILE A 79 14.21 2.39 5.03
N ILE A 80 15.14 3.35 5.12
CA ILE A 80 16.55 3.13 4.83
C ILE A 80 17.15 2.12 5.80
N PHE A 81 16.88 2.26 7.10
CA PHE A 81 17.33 1.32 8.12
C PHE A 81 16.77 -0.09 7.87
N PHE A 82 15.48 -0.22 7.56
CA PHE A 82 14.86 -1.50 7.23
C PHE A 82 15.51 -2.14 6.00
N PHE A 83 15.79 -1.36 4.96
CA PHE A 83 16.51 -1.85 3.78
C PHE A 83 17.94 -2.31 4.13
N LEU A 84 18.69 -1.50 4.88
CA LEU A 84 20.03 -1.86 5.33
C LEU A 84 20.03 -3.11 6.22
N PHE A 85 19.08 -3.22 7.15
CA PHE A 85 18.88 -4.41 7.96
C PHE A 85 18.57 -5.63 7.09
N SER A 86 17.74 -5.48 6.05
CA SER A 86 17.46 -6.56 5.10
C SER A 86 18.74 -7.03 4.39
N VAL A 87 19.61 -6.10 4.00
CA VAL A 87 20.91 -6.43 3.38
C VAL A 87 21.84 -7.10 4.40
N VAL A 88 21.94 -6.58 5.63
CA VAL A 88 22.77 -7.17 6.70
C VAL A 88 22.29 -8.58 7.05
N SER A 89 20.98 -8.82 7.02
CA SER A 89 20.41 -10.14 7.28
C SER A 89 20.79 -11.21 6.26
N MET A 90 21.37 -10.83 5.11
CA MET A 90 21.97 -11.78 4.18
C MET A 90 23.16 -12.53 4.78
N LEU A 91 23.84 -11.95 5.78
CA LEU A 91 24.99 -12.57 6.44
C LEU A 91 24.65 -13.90 7.13
N TRP A 92 23.41 -14.06 7.58
CA TRP A 92 22.92 -15.30 8.20
C TRP A 92 21.74 -15.92 7.42
N THR A 93 21.54 -15.51 6.17
CA THR A 93 20.57 -16.13 5.26
C THR A 93 21.19 -17.35 4.61
N THR A 94 20.56 -18.50 4.74
CA THR A 94 20.95 -19.75 4.08
C THR A 94 20.48 -19.77 2.62
N ASN A 95 19.25 -19.33 2.33
CA ASN A 95 18.73 -19.26 0.97
C ASN A 95 19.03 -17.91 0.31
N GLN A 96 20.20 -17.82 -0.31
CA GLN A 96 20.71 -16.60 -0.94
C GLN A 96 19.87 -16.13 -2.14
N GLU A 97 19.35 -17.05 -2.96
CA GLU A 97 18.50 -16.72 -4.12
C GLU A 97 17.21 -16.04 -3.64
N LEU A 98 16.54 -16.66 -2.66
CA LEU A 98 15.31 -16.11 -2.11
C LEU A 98 15.57 -14.79 -1.35
N GLY A 99 16.72 -14.69 -0.67
CA GLY A 99 17.15 -13.48 0.01
C GLY A 99 17.26 -12.28 -0.94
N TRP A 100 17.94 -12.44 -2.08
CA TRP A 100 18.03 -11.38 -3.09
C TRP A 100 16.68 -11.00 -3.68
N LEU A 101 15.84 -11.98 -4.01
CA LEU A 101 14.49 -11.72 -4.50
C LEU A 101 13.66 -10.90 -3.51
N ASN A 102 13.79 -11.17 -2.21
CA ASN A 102 13.09 -10.43 -1.17
C ASN A 102 13.65 -9.03 -0.95
N ILE A 103 14.97 -8.83 -1.02
CA ILE A 103 15.59 -7.49 -0.99
C ILE A 103 15.12 -6.64 -2.18
N LEU A 104 15.04 -7.23 -3.38
CA LEU A 104 14.53 -6.55 -4.57
C LEU A 104 13.07 -6.10 -4.40
N LYS A 105 12.23 -6.89 -3.73
CA LYS A 105 10.86 -6.48 -3.39
C LYS A 105 10.84 -5.31 -2.40
N THR A 106 11.80 -5.21 -1.48
CA THR A 106 11.89 -4.09 -0.54
C THR A 106 12.14 -2.75 -1.24
N PHE A 107 12.70 -2.74 -2.47
CA PHE A 107 12.85 -1.51 -3.25
C PHE A 107 11.51 -0.80 -3.53
N TYR A 108 10.39 -1.51 -3.55
CA TYR A 108 9.08 -0.87 -3.67
C TYR A 108 8.82 0.16 -2.56
N LEU A 109 9.44 0.04 -1.38
CA LEU A 109 9.30 1.01 -0.29
C LEU A 109 10.01 2.34 -0.57
N PHE A 110 11.01 2.38 -1.48
CA PHE A 110 11.70 3.62 -1.84
C PHE A 110 10.78 4.63 -2.55
N ILE A 111 9.64 4.17 -3.10
CA ILE A 111 8.63 5.09 -3.62
C ILE A 111 8.12 6.06 -2.56
N ILE A 112 8.06 5.62 -1.30
CA ILE A 112 7.61 6.47 -0.18
C ILE A 112 8.61 7.60 0.03
N ILE A 113 9.91 7.33 -0.10
CA ILE A 113 10.97 8.34 -0.02
C ILE A 113 10.82 9.35 -1.16
N ILE A 114 10.60 8.88 -2.39
CA ILE A 114 10.37 9.74 -3.56
C ILE A 114 9.16 10.63 -3.32
N LEU A 115 8.01 10.06 -2.96
CA LEU A 115 6.78 10.81 -2.70
C LEU A 115 6.95 11.82 -1.55
N SER A 116 7.64 11.43 -0.46
CA SER A 116 7.85 12.32 0.68
C SER A 116 8.74 13.54 0.38
N THR A 117 9.64 13.43 -0.59
CA THR A 117 10.59 14.49 -0.96
C THR A 117 10.11 15.34 -2.13
N SER A 118 9.28 14.75 -3.00
CA SER A 118 8.69 15.40 -4.17
C SER A 118 7.40 16.13 -3.88
N ILE A 119 6.55 15.61 -2.99
CA ILE A 119 5.25 16.21 -2.71
C ILE A 119 5.41 17.26 -1.61
N GLU A 120 5.07 18.50 -1.92
CA GLU A 120 4.95 19.52 -0.86
C GLU A 120 3.86 19.09 0.12
N LYS A 121 4.13 19.18 1.43
CA LYS A 121 3.18 18.77 2.48
C LYS A 121 1.77 19.35 2.31
N LYS A 122 1.65 20.49 1.63
CA LYS A 122 0.40 21.15 1.23
C LYS A 122 -0.50 20.29 0.34
N TYR A 123 0.07 19.41 -0.48
CA TYR A 123 -0.66 18.53 -1.42
C TYR A 123 -0.93 17.12 -0.86
N LEU A 124 -0.26 16.72 0.24
CA LEU A 124 -0.43 15.39 0.87
C LEU A 124 -1.88 15.09 1.25
N PRO A 125 -2.60 16.00 1.95
CA PRO A 125 -4.01 15.79 2.26
C PRO A 125 -4.84 15.63 0.99
N ASN A 126 -4.58 16.42 -0.05
CA ASN A 126 -5.34 16.39 -1.29
C ASN A 126 -5.16 15.09 -2.08
N ILE A 127 -3.99 14.43 -2.03
CA ILE A 127 -3.69 13.21 -2.80
C ILE A 127 -4.23 11.94 -2.12
N ILE A 128 -4.11 11.83 -0.79
CA ILE A 128 -4.62 10.66 -0.03
C ILE A 128 -6.15 10.73 0.10
N THR A 129 -6.68 11.96 0.15
CA THR A 129 -8.12 12.23 0.15
C THR A 129 -8.68 12.17 -1.28
N ALA A 130 -7.86 12.25 -2.35
CA ALA A 130 -8.29 12.47 -3.75
C ALA A 130 -9.23 11.45 -4.35
N THR A 131 -9.02 10.15 -4.15
CA THR A 131 -9.64 9.19 -5.07
C THR A 131 -11.06 8.79 -4.64
N SER A 132 -11.29 8.50 -3.35
CA SER A 132 -12.61 8.06 -2.86
C SER A 132 -13.27 9.12 -1.97
N ILE A 133 -12.48 9.78 -1.11
CA ILE A 133 -12.96 10.78 -0.15
C ILE A 133 -13.28 12.10 -0.86
N LEU A 134 -12.55 12.49 -1.91
CA LEU A 134 -12.76 13.75 -2.65
C LEU A 134 -13.99 13.66 -3.56
N LEU A 135 -14.28 12.51 -4.17
CA LEU A 135 -15.54 12.30 -4.90
C LEU A 135 -16.73 12.43 -3.95
N LEU A 136 -16.69 11.72 -2.82
CA LEU A 136 -17.76 11.74 -1.83
C LEU A 136 -17.89 13.12 -1.16
N ASN A 137 -16.79 13.74 -0.73
CA ASN A 137 -16.78 15.07 -0.11
C ASN A 137 -17.24 16.17 -1.08
N ARG A 138 -16.91 16.07 -2.37
CA ARG A 138 -17.39 17.03 -3.39
C ARG A 138 -18.89 16.94 -3.63
N LEU A 139 -19.48 15.74 -3.56
CA LEU A 139 -20.95 15.57 -3.68
C LEU A 139 -21.71 16.40 -2.64
N PHE A 140 -21.21 16.46 -1.41
CA PHE A 140 -21.84 17.21 -0.31
C PHE A 140 -21.42 18.68 -0.21
N SER A 141 -20.40 19.11 -0.94
CA SER A 141 -19.98 20.52 -0.91
C SER A 141 -20.97 21.43 -1.66
N LYS A 142 -21.17 22.65 -1.14
CA LYS A 142 -22.09 23.64 -1.72
C LYS A 142 -21.54 24.36 -2.96
N ILE A 143 -20.27 24.12 -3.30
CA ILE A 143 -19.53 24.85 -4.34
C ILE A 143 -19.88 24.36 -5.75
N TYR A 144 -20.30 23.10 -5.92
CA TYR A 144 -20.55 22.50 -7.24
C TYR A 144 -22.01 22.57 -7.66
N SER A 145 -22.22 22.71 -8.98
CA SER A 145 -23.51 22.64 -9.63
C SER A 145 -24.10 21.22 -9.60
N ILE A 146 -25.42 21.10 -9.80
CA ILE A 146 -26.11 19.80 -9.78
C ILE A 146 -25.60 18.85 -10.88
N LYS A 147 -25.21 19.38 -12.04
CA LYS A 147 -24.66 18.59 -13.16
C LYS A 147 -23.29 18.00 -12.83
N GLU A 148 -22.42 18.79 -12.20
CA GLU A 148 -21.10 18.32 -11.75
C GLU A 148 -21.24 17.27 -10.63
N LYS A 149 -22.20 17.46 -9.72
CA LYS A 149 -22.51 16.47 -8.69
C LYS A 149 -23.00 15.15 -9.29
N LEU A 150 -23.89 15.19 -10.28
CA LEU A 150 -24.34 13.98 -10.99
C LEU A 150 -23.18 13.26 -11.69
N PHE A 151 -22.27 14.01 -12.33
CA PHE A 151 -21.07 13.43 -12.95
C PHE A 151 -20.14 12.76 -11.92
N LEU A 152 -19.89 13.43 -10.78
CA LEU A 152 -19.08 12.88 -9.69
C LEU A 152 -19.74 11.65 -9.04
N PHE A 153 -21.06 11.63 -8.93
CA PHE A 153 -21.82 10.52 -8.37
C PHE A 153 -21.76 9.29 -9.28
N PHE A 154 -21.95 9.50 -10.59
CA PHE A 154 -21.77 8.45 -11.58
C PHE A 154 -20.36 7.83 -11.49
N PHE A 155 -19.33 8.67 -11.42
CA PHE A 155 -17.95 8.21 -11.31
C PHE A 155 -17.69 7.45 -9.99
N PHE A 156 -18.26 7.92 -8.88
CA PHE A 156 -18.20 7.22 -7.59
C PHE A 156 -18.85 5.84 -7.67
N LEU A 157 -19.99 5.70 -8.35
CA LEU A 157 -20.64 4.41 -8.59
C LEU A 157 -19.76 3.47 -9.43
N THR A 158 -19.13 3.97 -10.49
CA THR A 158 -18.22 3.15 -11.31
C THR A 158 -17.02 2.65 -10.53
N VAL A 159 -16.37 3.52 -9.75
CA VAL A 159 -15.21 3.14 -8.91
C VAL A 159 -15.63 2.13 -7.83
N THR A 160 -16.75 2.39 -7.14
CA THR A 160 -17.28 1.50 -6.10
C THR A 160 -17.69 0.15 -6.69
N GLY A 161 -18.41 0.14 -7.82
CA GLY A 161 -18.78 -1.09 -8.53
C GLY A 161 -17.55 -1.91 -8.91
N ASN A 162 -16.54 -1.28 -9.51
CA ASN A 162 -15.29 -1.96 -9.87
C ASN A 162 -14.57 -2.53 -8.64
N LEU A 163 -14.57 -1.82 -7.51
CA LEU A 163 -14.00 -2.29 -6.24
C LEU A 163 -14.64 -3.59 -5.73
N PHE A 164 -15.96 -3.72 -5.89
CA PHE A 164 -16.74 -4.87 -5.44
C PHE A 164 -16.79 -6.01 -6.47
N LEU A 165 -16.52 -5.72 -7.75
CA LEU A 165 -16.33 -6.73 -8.79
C LEU A 165 -14.91 -7.29 -8.78
N SER A 166 -13.92 -6.44 -8.47
CA SER A 166 -12.51 -6.82 -8.35
C SER A 166 -12.27 -7.84 -7.25
N THR A 167 -11.26 -8.69 -7.45
CA THR A 167 -10.85 -9.70 -6.47
C THR A 167 -10.15 -9.08 -5.25
N GLY A 168 -9.61 -7.86 -5.39
CA GLY A 168 -8.84 -7.15 -4.37
C GLY A 168 -9.68 -6.65 -3.19
N ARG A 169 -9.30 -7.02 -1.96
CA ARG A 169 -10.02 -6.66 -0.72
C ARG A 169 -9.56 -5.33 -0.10
N THR A 170 -8.33 -4.91 -0.38
CA THR A 170 -7.74 -3.67 0.14
C THR A 170 -8.53 -2.43 -0.29
N GLY A 171 -9.05 -2.44 -1.51
CA GLY A 171 -9.89 -1.35 -2.01
C GLY A 171 -11.17 -1.21 -1.21
N GLN A 172 -11.86 -2.32 -0.92
CA GLN A 172 -13.12 -2.36 -0.16
C GLN A 172 -12.93 -1.81 1.27
N VAL A 173 -11.85 -2.22 1.94
CA VAL A 173 -11.47 -1.68 3.26
C VAL A 173 -11.11 -0.20 3.19
N GLY A 174 -10.37 0.22 2.15
CA GLY A 174 -10.04 1.62 1.91
C GLY A 174 -11.27 2.50 1.71
N LEU A 175 -12.31 1.99 1.04
CA LEU A 175 -13.59 2.69 0.89
C LEU A 175 -14.27 2.92 2.25
N ILE A 176 -14.32 1.91 3.13
CA ILE A 176 -14.88 2.07 4.48
C ILE A 176 -14.13 3.16 5.25
N ALA A 177 -12.80 3.05 5.32
CA ALA A 177 -11.97 4.01 6.03
C ALA A 177 -12.19 5.42 5.46
N GLY A 178 -12.31 5.54 4.14
CA GLY A 178 -12.61 6.80 3.47
C GLY A 178 -13.97 7.38 3.84
N ILE A 179 -15.02 6.57 3.90
CA ILE A 179 -16.37 7.02 4.32
C ILE A 179 -16.34 7.52 5.77
N ILE A 180 -15.70 6.77 6.67
CA ILE A 180 -15.57 7.15 8.09
C ILE A 180 -14.87 8.51 8.21
N VAL A 181 -13.70 8.65 7.57
CA VAL A 181 -12.92 9.91 7.60
C VAL A 181 -13.71 11.07 6.99
N MET A 182 -14.39 10.84 5.86
CA MET A 182 -15.23 11.85 5.20
C MET A 182 -16.32 12.40 6.13
N VAL A 183 -17.06 11.48 6.77
CA VAL A 183 -18.18 11.85 7.62
C VAL A 183 -17.70 12.59 8.87
N ILE A 184 -16.56 12.20 9.45
CA ILE A 184 -15.93 12.92 10.57
C ILE A 184 -15.51 14.33 10.15
N ILE A 185 -14.89 14.50 8.97
CA ILE A 185 -14.47 15.81 8.45
C ILE A 185 -15.68 16.73 8.22
N HIS A 186 -16.77 16.19 7.64
CA HIS A 186 -17.89 17.02 7.20
C HIS A 186 -18.87 17.35 8.34
N PHE A 187 -19.22 16.37 9.17
CA PHE A 187 -20.26 16.52 10.19
C PHE A 187 -19.73 16.82 11.59
N ARG A 188 -18.39 16.83 11.77
CA ARG A 188 -17.70 16.77 13.08
C ARG A 188 -18.10 15.50 13.85
N PHE A 189 -17.25 15.07 14.79
CA PHE A 189 -17.50 13.84 15.55
C PHE A 189 -18.75 14.00 16.42
N SER A 190 -19.87 13.45 15.96
CA SER A 190 -21.18 13.56 16.61
C SER A 190 -21.98 12.26 16.46
N ILE A 191 -22.96 12.02 17.32
CA ILE A 191 -23.79 10.80 17.23
C ILE A 191 -24.50 10.68 15.86
N LYS A 192 -24.85 11.83 15.26
CA LYS A 192 -25.44 11.93 13.92
C LYS A 192 -24.47 11.44 12.84
N SER A 193 -23.19 11.80 12.96
CA SER A 193 -22.15 11.39 12.01
C SER A 193 -21.91 9.87 12.08
N ILE A 194 -21.97 9.28 13.27
CA ILE A 194 -21.89 7.83 13.46
C ILE A 194 -23.08 7.14 12.79
N PHE A 195 -24.30 7.62 13.03
CA PHE A 195 -25.50 7.04 12.42
C PHE A 195 -25.48 7.10 10.89
N ILE A 196 -25.13 8.25 10.31
CA ILE A 196 -24.99 8.42 8.85
C ILE A 196 -23.94 7.46 8.28
N THR A 197 -22.83 7.27 8.99
CA THR A 197 -21.76 6.36 8.56
C THR A 197 -22.23 4.91 8.54
N ILE A 198 -22.91 4.46 9.61
CA ILE A 198 -23.45 3.10 9.70
C ILE A 198 -24.49 2.87 8.61
N LEU A 199 -25.37 3.84 8.36
CA LEU A 199 -26.38 3.76 7.31
C LEU A 199 -25.71 3.64 5.93
N LEU A 200 -24.75 4.50 5.61
CA LEU A 200 -24.03 4.47 4.33
C LEU A 200 -23.28 3.15 4.10
N ILE A 201 -22.53 2.69 5.10
CA ILE A 201 -21.82 1.41 5.03
C ILE A 201 -22.84 0.27 4.86
N GLY A 202 -23.90 0.24 5.68
CA GLY A 202 -24.95 -0.77 5.61
C GLY A 202 -25.59 -0.86 4.24
N THR A 203 -25.95 0.29 3.64
CA THR A 203 -26.50 0.33 2.28
C THR A 203 -25.51 -0.20 1.26
N ILE A 204 -24.27 0.29 1.24
CA ILE A 204 -23.25 -0.14 0.25
C ILE A 204 -23.01 -1.65 0.33
N TYR A 205 -22.85 -2.20 1.53
CA TYR A 205 -22.55 -3.61 1.72
C TYR A 205 -23.75 -4.52 1.42
N THR A 206 -24.96 -4.12 1.79
CA THR A 206 -26.18 -4.86 1.46
C THR A 206 -26.38 -4.90 -0.05
N THR A 207 -26.22 -3.76 -0.73
CA THR A 207 -26.27 -3.69 -2.19
C THR A 207 -25.18 -4.55 -2.83
N ALA A 208 -23.94 -4.49 -2.33
CA ALA A 208 -22.84 -5.30 -2.84
C ALA A 208 -23.09 -6.81 -2.68
N TYR A 209 -23.70 -7.25 -1.57
CA TYR A 209 -24.05 -8.65 -1.34
C TYR A 209 -25.11 -9.18 -2.31
N ASN A 210 -26.07 -8.33 -2.68
CA ASN A 210 -27.15 -8.71 -3.59
C ASN A 210 -26.74 -8.65 -5.06
N ILE A 211 -25.85 -7.73 -5.44
CA ILE A 211 -25.45 -7.50 -6.84
C ILE A 211 -24.17 -8.25 -7.22
N SER A 212 -23.16 -8.29 -6.33
CA SER A 212 -21.85 -8.86 -6.65
C SER A 212 -21.73 -10.32 -6.20
N ASN A 213 -21.71 -11.24 -7.18
CA ASN A 213 -21.43 -12.65 -6.94
C ASN A 213 -20.06 -12.86 -6.26
N SER A 214 -19.05 -12.09 -6.64
CA SER A 214 -17.71 -12.20 -6.05
C SER A 214 -17.68 -11.71 -4.60
N PHE A 215 -18.52 -10.75 -4.23
CA PHE A 215 -18.65 -10.31 -2.84
C PHE A 215 -19.42 -11.34 -2.01
N LYS A 216 -20.55 -11.87 -2.54
CA LYS A 216 -21.34 -12.92 -1.88
C LYS A 216 -20.53 -14.18 -1.58
N ALA A 217 -19.79 -14.69 -2.57
CA ALA A 217 -18.92 -15.85 -2.39
C ALA A 217 -17.89 -15.62 -1.27
N ARG A 218 -17.36 -14.40 -1.15
CA ARG A 218 -16.34 -14.06 -0.16
C ARG A 218 -16.87 -13.92 1.25
N VAL A 219 -18.12 -13.46 1.40
CA VAL A 219 -18.81 -13.50 2.69
C VAL A 219 -19.02 -14.95 3.11
N ALA A 220 -19.43 -15.82 2.19
CA ALA A 220 -19.57 -17.25 2.47
C ALA A 220 -18.23 -17.91 2.84
N ASP A 221 -17.15 -17.61 2.10
CA ASP A 221 -15.79 -18.08 2.40
C ASP A 221 -15.36 -17.60 3.80
N ALA A 222 -15.59 -16.33 4.15
CA ALA A 222 -15.21 -15.81 5.46
C ALA A 222 -15.95 -16.50 6.62
N ILE A 223 -17.26 -16.75 6.47
CA ILE A 223 -18.04 -17.48 7.47
C ILE A 223 -17.52 -18.92 7.61
N SER A 224 -17.30 -19.60 6.48
CA SER A 224 -16.75 -20.96 6.44
C SER A 224 -15.36 -21.04 7.09
N ASP A 225 -14.48 -20.09 6.77
CA ASP A 225 -13.13 -20.01 7.30
C ASP A 225 -13.14 -19.83 8.83
N ILE A 226 -14.02 -18.98 9.37
CA ILE A 226 -14.20 -18.78 10.82
C ILE A 226 -14.70 -20.06 11.49
N GLN A 227 -15.70 -20.72 10.90
CA GLN A 227 -16.24 -21.98 11.44
C GLN A 227 -15.19 -23.09 11.46
N LYS A 228 -14.33 -23.17 10.44
CA LYS A 228 -13.20 -24.12 10.40
C LYS A 228 -12.18 -23.82 11.51
N MET A 229 -11.77 -22.55 11.67
CA MET A 229 -10.82 -22.15 12.70
C MET A 229 -11.35 -22.41 14.12
N GLN A 230 -12.66 -22.24 14.36
CA GLN A 230 -13.29 -22.60 15.64
C GLN A 230 -13.18 -24.09 15.95
N LYS A 231 -13.13 -24.95 14.93
CA LYS A 231 -12.90 -26.40 15.06
C LYS A 231 -11.41 -26.78 15.01
N LEU A 232 -10.51 -25.80 15.15
CA LEU A 232 -9.06 -25.96 15.04
C LEU A 232 -8.58 -26.47 13.67
N ASP A 233 -9.39 -26.29 12.63
CA ASP A 233 -8.99 -26.56 11.25
C ASP A 233 -8.49 -25.27 10.58
N PHE A 234 -7.19 -25.22 10.32
CA PHE A 234 -6.50 -24.09 9.70
C PHE A 234 -6.29 -24.26 8.19
N SER A 235 -6.92 -25.24 7.55
CA SER A 235 -6.78 -25.50 6.09
C SER A 235 -7.32 -24.39 5.18
N SER A 236 -8.05 -23.43 5.75
CA SER A 236 -8.64 -22.31 5.03
C SER A 236 -7.66 -21.18 4.75
N SER A 237 -8.04 -20.25 3.85
CA SER A 237 -7.19 -19.10 3.52
C SER A 237 -6.93 -18.19 4.73
N TRP A 238 -7.94 -17.95 5.55
CA TRP A 238 -7.76 -17.17 6.79
C TRP A 238 -7.07 -18.01 7.87
N GLY A 239 -7.35 -19.31 7.94
CA GLY A 239 -6.69 -20.26 8.83
C GLY A 239 -5.18 -20.29 8.62
N ILE A 240 -4.73 -20.50 7.39
CA ILE A 240 -3.30 -20.49 7.03
C ILE A 240 -2.63 -19.17 7.43
N ARG A 241 -3.29 -18.03 7.23
CA ARG A 241 -2.75 -16.71 7.65
C ARG A 241 -2.65 -16.59 9.16
N ALA A 242 -3.67 -17.01 9.91
CA ALA A 242 -3.63 -17.04 11.36
C ALA A 242 -2.51 -17.95 11.87
N ALA A 243 -2.35 -19.13 11.27
CA ALA A 243 -1.26 -20.05 11.56
C ALA A 243 0.11 -19.42 11.28
N PHE A 244 0.30 -18.74 10.13
CA PHE A 244 1.52 -18.00 9.84
C PHE A 244 1.82 -16.93 10.89
N TRP A 245 0.83 -16.21 11.39
CA TRP A 245 1.03 -15.17 12.40
C TRP A 245 1.50 -15.77 13.72
N ILE A 246 0.86 -16.85 14.18
CA ILE A 246 1.23 -17.56 15.41
C ILE A 246 2.66 -18.08 15.30
N LEU A 247 2.99 -18.78 14.21
CA LEU A 247 4.31 -19.37 14.01
C LEU A 247 5.40 -18.32 13.78
N SER A 248 5.08 -17.22 13.09
CA SER A 248 6.05 -16.12 12.89
C SER A 248 6.34 -15.39 14.21
N TYR A 249 5.33 -15.24 15.08
CA TYR A 249 5.52 -14.66 16.40
C TYR A 249 6.49 -15.51 17.25
N ASP A 250 6.25 -16.83 17.30
CA ASP A 250 7.14 -17.77 17.99
C ASP A 250 8.55 -17.80 17.37
N ALA A 251 8.64 -17.76 16.03
CA ALA A 251 9.91 -17.70 15.34
C ALA A 251 10.72 -16.46 15.76
N VAL A 252 10.10 -15.28 15.83
CA VAL A 252 10.76 -14.05 16.27
C VAL A 252 11.17 -14.10 17.74
N LEU A 253 10.34 -14.70 18.62
CA LEU A 253 10.70 -14.88 20.03
C LEU A 253 11.91 -15.80 20.20
N ASN A 254 11.96 -16.89 19.44
CA ASN A 254 13.05 -17.87 19.50
C ASN A 254 14.34 -17.35 18.87
N ASN A 255 14.24 -16.49 17.86
CA ASN A 255 15.38 -15.88 17.18
C ASN A 255 15.18 -14.36 17.02
N PRO A 256 15.56 -13.54 18.02
CA PRO A 256 15.32 -12.09 18.01
C PRO A 256 16.02 -11.32 16.87
N MET A 257 17.16 -11.82 16.38
CA MET A 257 17.83 -11.26 15.20
C MET A 257 17.15 -11.67 13.87
N GLY A 258 16.16 -12.57 13.93
CA GLY A 258 15.49 -13.17 12.78
C GLY A 258 16.32 -14.27 12.12
N TYR A 259 15.69 -15.01 11.20
CA TYR A 259 16.31 -16.13 10.49
C TYR A 259 17.05 -15.71 9.21
N GLY A 260 16.98 -14.44 8.83
CA GLY A 260 17.50 -13.94 7.55
C GLY A 260 16.39 -13.68 6.53
N VAL A 261 16.61 -12.75 5.62
CA VAL A 261 15.60 -12.30 4.64
C VAL A 261 15.17 -13.37 3.64
N GLY A 262 15.98 -14.42 3.44
CA GLY A 262 15.67 -15.56 2.58
C GLY A 262 15.02 -16.76 3.27
N ASP A 263 14.92 -16.77 4.60
CA ASP A 263 14.82 -18.04 5.36
C ASP A 263 13.50 -18.22 6.10
N TYR A 264 12.49 -17.43 5.77
CA TYR A 264 11.17 -17.53 6.41
C TYR A 264 10.56 -18.94 6.33
N LYS A 265 10.82 -19.72 5.27
CA LYS A 265 10.33 -21.11 5.15
C LYS A 265 10.99 -22.03 6.18
N ILE A 266 12.28 -21.84 6.42
CA ILE A 266 13.05 -22.62 7.41
C ILE A 266 12.53 -22.29 8.81
N ALA A 267 12.36 -20.99 9.09
CA ALA A 267 11.79 -20.52 10.35
C ALA A 267 10.43 -21.18 10.64
N ILE A 268 9.53 -21.18 9.66
CA ILE A 268 8.19 -21.77 9.81
C ILE A 268 8.25 -23.28 9.94
N LYS A 269 9.12 -23.97 9.18
CA LYS A 269 9.32 -25.42 9.28
C LYS A 269 9.81 -25.81 10.67
N GLU A 270 10.80 -25.10 11.19
CA GLU A 270 11.33 -25.32 12.54
C GLU A 270 10.23 -25.20 13.60
N GLN A 271 9.43 -24.14 13.54
CA GLN A 271 8.32 -23.95 14.50
C GLN A 271 7.24 -25.04 14.36
N LEU A 272 6.95 -25.53 13.15
CA LEU A 272 6.03 -26.65 12.93
C LEU A 272 6.54 -27.98 13.47
N ASP A 273 7.86 -28.17 13.52
CA ASP A 273 8.50 -29.40 13.98
C ASP A 273 8.61 -29.48 15.52
N THR A 274 8.52 -28.33 16.22
CA THR A 274 8.47 -28.29 17.71
C THR A 274 7.22 -28.96 18.31
N ASN A 275 6.24 -29.36 17.50
CA ASN A 275 4.95 -29.95 17.91
C ASN A 275 4.12 -29.11 18.91
N LYS A 276 4.48 -27.84 19.13
CA LYS A 276 3.73 -26.91 19.99
C LYS A 276 2.30 -26.67 19.51
N TYR A 277 2.07 -26.79 18.20
CA TYR A 277 0.77 -26.58 17.56
C TYR A 277 0.30 -27.81 16.79
N PRO A 278 -0.14 -28.86 17.52
CA PRO A 278 -0.50 -30.13 16.91
C PRO A 278 -1.70 -30.01 15.99
N TYR A 279 -2.53 -28.97 16.07
CA TYR A 279 -3.70 -28.79 15.20
C TYR A 279 -3.37 -28.21 13.81
N ILE A 280 -2.17 -27.66 13.60
CA ILE A 280 -1.73 -27.19 12.27
C ILE A 280 -1.23 -28.40 11.48
N ARG A 281 -2.16 -29.09 10.79
CA ARG A 281 -1.91 -30.35 10.05
C ARG A 281 -2.43 -30.32 8.62
N GLY A 282 -2.14 -31.38 7.88
CA GLY A 282 -2.64 -31.62 6.53
C GLY A 282 -2.27 -30.49 5.57
N HIS A 283 -3.26 -30.04 4.81
CA HIS A 283 -3.07 -29.00 3.78
C HIS A 283 -2.46 -27.70 4.34
N ALA A 284 -2.84 -27.28 5.54
CA ALA A 284 -2.29 -26.07 6.15
C ALA A 284 -0.78 -26.19 6.37
N ARG A 285 -0.34 -27.33 6.94
CA ARG A 285 1.08 -27.60 7.20
C ARG A 285 1.88 -27.67 5.90
N GLU A 286 1.37 -28.39 4.91
CA GLU A 286 2.02 -28.55 3.60
C GLU A 286 2.13 -27.22 2.85
N PHE A 287 1.04 -26.44 2.82
CA PHE A 287 1.03 -25.11 2.21
C PHE A 287 2.07 -24.20 2.88
N MET A 288 2.14 -24.19 4.21
CA MET A 288 3.06 -23.32 4.94
C MET A 288 4.54 -23.65 4.73
N GLN A 289 4.87 -24.92 4.50
CA GLN A 289 6.25 -25.35 4.25
C GLN A 289 6.70 -25.07 2.80
N ASN A 290 5.79 -25.24 1.84
CA ASN A 290 6.15 -25.22 0.42
C ASN A 290 5.83 -23.88 -0.26
N ALA A 291 4.72 -23.25 0.11
CA ALA A 291 4.22 -22.05 -0.55
C ALA A 291 4.90 -20.77 -0.05
N HIS A 292 4.86 -19.75 -0.89
CA HIS A 292 5.14 -18.39 -0.46
C HIS A 292 3.91 -17.84 0.29
N PRO A 293 4.05 -17.27 1.50
CA PRO A 293 2.99 -16.47 2.09
C PRO A 293 2.77 -15.27 1.17
N HIS A 294 1.62 -15.24 0.50
CA HIS A 294 1.16 -14.16 -0.36
C HIS A 294 0.22 -13.21 0.39
#